data_AF-A0A0G4M207-F1
#
_entry.id   AF-A0A0G4M207-F1
#
_cell.length_a   1.000
_cell.length_b   1.000
_cell.length_c   1.000
_cell.angle_alpha   90.00
_cell.angle_beta   90.00
_cell.angle_gamma   90.00
#
_symmetry.space_group_name_H-M   'P 1'
#
loop_
_entity.id
_entity.type
_entity.pdbx_description
1 polymer ?
#
loop_
_entity_poly.entity_id
_entity_poly.type
_entity_poly.pdbx_seq_one_letter_code
_entity_poly.pdbx_strand_id
1 'polypeptide(L)'
;MALQLRDLCNEMPIHVVARKYDVHRGAVRTLSQTCTGFAAGMIKFCEQMGWGIMSAALDHFSDRLRAGARADLLALAKITFIKSRTARIFWDSGYRSIAAVANADPRELAQPSKVRIKAQDSTQYEEKMMAKAQVISNSANRLWQIEMQHDVYEE
;
A
#
# COMPACT_ATOMS: atom_id res chain seq x y z
N MET A 1 -1.67 8.94 21.26
CA MET A 1 -1.28 9.14 19.84
C MET A 1 -0.65 7.91 19.20
N ALA A 2 0.30 7.23 19.86
CA ALA A 2 0.92 6.01 19.31
C ALA A 2 -0.08 4.91 18.89
N LEU A 3 -1.16 4.69 19.67
CA LEU A 3 -2.21 3.72 19.34
C LEU A 3 -2.96 4.08 18.03
N GLN A 4 -3.12 5.38 17.73
CA GLN A 4 -3.75 5.85 16.48
C GLN A 4 -2.90 5.47 15.27
N LEU A 5 -1.59 5.74 15.35
CA LEU A 5 -0.63 5.40 14.29
C LEU A 5 -0.53 3.88 14.08
N ARG A 6 -0.51 3.11 15.17
CA ARG A 6 -0.53 1.65 15.11
C ARG A 6 -1.75 1.13 14.36
N ASP A 7 -2.93 1.69 14.64
CA ASP A 7 -4.15 1.27 13.96
C ASP A 7 -4.12 1.63 12.46
N LEU A 8 -3.55 2.78 12.08
CA LEU A 8 -3.32 3.13 10.67
C LEU A 8 -2.37 2.12 9.98
N CYS A 9 -1.26 1.76 10.63
CA CYS A 9 -0.32 0.74 10.12
C CYS A 9 -0.89 -0.68 10.08
N ASN A 10 -2.08 -0.89 10.64
CA ASN A 10 -2.84 -2.14 10.61
C ASN A 10 -4.07 -2.05 9.70
N GLU A 11 -3.99 -1.20 8.67
CA GLU A 11 -5.00 -1.05 7.61
C GLU A 11 -6.34 -0.44 8.08
N MET A 12 -6.37 0.16 9.28
CA MET A 12 -7.57 0.84 9.74
C MET A 12 -7.74 2.16 9.01
N PRO A 13 -8.87 2.40 8.31
CA PRO A 13 -9.09 3.67 7.61
C PRO A 13 -9.09 4.86 8.57
N ILE A 14 -8.58 6.01 8.12
CA ILE A 14 -8.51 7.26 8.90
C ILE A 14 -9.84 7.61 9.57
N HIS A 15 -10.97 7.43 8.89
CA HIS A 15 -12.29 7.75 9.46
C HIS A 15 -12.70 6.82 10.61
N VAL A 16 -12.26 5.56 10.59
CA VAL A 16 -12.52 4.58 11.67
C VAL A 16 -11.64 4.91 12.86
N VAL A 17 -10.35 5.19 12.64
CA VAL A 17 -9.43 5.65 13.68
C VAL A 17 -9.96 6.93 14.33
N ALA A 18 -10.35 7.93 13.53
CA ALA A 18 -10.91 9.18 14.00
C ALA A 18 -12.11 8.97 14.95
N ARG A 19 -13.05 8.09 14.56
CA ARG A 19 -14.20 7.74 15.40
C ARG A 19 -13.79 6.98 16.66
N LYS A 20 -12.86 6.02 16.55
CA LYS A 20 -12.41 5.17 17.66
C LYS A 20 -11.75 5.97 18.79
N TYR A 21 -11.01 7.01 18.44
CA TYR A 21 -10.26 7.84 19.40
C TYR A 21 -10.91 9.20 19.66
N ASP A 22 -12.15 9.41 19.17
CA ASP A 22 -12.90 10.66 19.29
C ASP A 22 -12.10 11.92 18.88
N VAL A 23 -11.50 11.86 17.69
CA VAL A 23 -10.71 12.95 17.12
C VAL A 23 -11.16 13.27 15.70
N HIS A 24 -10.90 14.50 15.25
CA HIS A 24 -11.18 14.88 13.87
C HIS A 24 -10.29 14.12 12.87
N ARG A 25 -10.84 13.79 11.69
CA ARG A 25 -10.09 13.12 10.61
C ARG A 25 -8.84 13.89 10.19
N GLY A 26 -8.93 15.22 10.19
CA GLY A 26 -7.80 16.10 9.91
C GLY A 26 -6.65 15.91 10.90
N ALA A 27 -6.96 15.81 12.20
CA ALA A 27 -5.96 15.59 13.25
C ALA A 27 -5.20 14.27 13.05
N VAL A 28 -5.90 13.18 12.69
CA VAL A 28 -5.26 11.88 12.40
C VAL A 28 -4.32 11.98 11.19
N ARG A 29 -4.74 12.69 10.13
CA ARG A 29 -3.92 12.90 8.93
C ARG A 29 -2.69 13.74 9.23
N THR A 30 -2.86 14.85 9.96
CA THR A 30 -1.75 15.72 10.39
C THR A 30 -0.78 14.94 11.25
N LEU A 31 -1.27 14.18 12.24
CA LEU A 31 -0.43 13.33 13.09
C LEU A 31 0.41 12.36 12.27
N SER A 32 -0.21 11.64 11.32
CA SER A 32 0.50 10.72 10.43
C SER A 32 1.58 11.43 9.62
N GLN A 33 1.28 12.59 9.05
CA GLN A 33 2.22 13.36 8.23
C GLN A 33 3.39 13.90 9.05
N THR A 34 3.13 14.47 10.22
CA THR A 34 4.16 14.99 11.13
C THR A 34 5.08 13.87 11.61
N CYS A 35 4.52 12.73 12.03
CA CYS A 35 5.32 11.58 12.46
C CYS A 35 6.17 10.99 11.33
N THR A 36 5.64 10.96 10.11
CA THR A 36 6.41 10.52 8.92
C THR A 36 7.59 11.45 8.64
N GLY A 37 7.38 12.77 8.73
CA GLY A 37 8.45 13.76 8.55
C GLY A 37 9.52 13.65 9.65
N PHE A 38 9.09 13.46 10.90
CA PHE A 38 10.00 13.24 12.03
C PHE A 38 10.80 11.94 11.87
N ALA A 39 10.15 10.85 11.46
CA ALA A 39 10.81 9.56 11.22
C ALA A 39 11.93 9.69 10.17
N ALA A 40 11.70 10.43 9.07
CA ALA A 40 12.72 10.67 8.05
C ALA A 40 14.00 11.31 8.62
N GLY A 41 13.87 12.28 9.53
CA GLY A 41 15.01 12.87 10.22
C GLY A 41 15.73 11.88 11.14
N MET A 42 14.97 11.06 11.88
CA MET A 42 15.52 10.05 12.79
C MET A 42 16.25 8.91 12.04
N ILE A 43 15.75 8.51 10.87
CA ILE A 43 16.40 7.54 9.98
C ILE A 43 17.78 8.05 9.58
N LYS A 44 17.85 9.29 9.06
CA LYS A 44 19.12 9.93 8.69
C LYS A 44 20.07 10.10 9.87
N PHE A 45 19.55 10.47 11.04
CA PHE A 45 20.36 10.52 12.25
C PHE A 45 20.96 9.14 12.60
N CYS A 46 20.16 8.08 12.57
CA CYS A 46 20.63 6.72 12.83
C CYS A 46 21.69 6.26 11.81
N GLU A 47 21.52 6.59 10.53
CA GLU A 47 22.55 6.33 9.49
C GLU A 47 23.88 7.01 9.84
N GLN A 48 23.86 8.29 10.21
CA GLN A 48 25.08 9.05 10.54
C GLN A 48 25.78 8.52 11.81
N MET A 49 25.02 7.99 12.76
CA MET A 49 25.55 7.39 13.99
C MET A 49 26.03 5.95 13.81
N GLY A 50 25.89 5.36 12.61
CA GLY A 50 26.21 3.96 12.34
C GLY A 50 25.18 2.96 12.89
N TRP A 51 23.98 3.41 13.27
CA TRP A 51 22.91 2.58 13.84
C TRP A 51 22.03 1.99 12.73
N GLY A 52 22.63 1.22 11.83
CA GLY A 52 21.97 0.71 10.62
C GLY A 52 20.68 -0.08 10.91
N ILE A 53 20.67 -0.94 11.93
CA ILE A 53 19.49 -1.74 12.30
C ILE A 53 18.32 -0.83 12.72
N MET A 54 18.60 0.21 13.51
CA MET A 54 17.57 1.16 13.95
C MET A 54 17.04 1.98 12.77
N SER A 55 17.94 2.41 11.88
CA SER A 55 17.57 3.12 10.66
C SER A 55 16.62 2.29 9.80
N ALA A 56 16.98 1.04 9.50
CA ALA A 56 16.15 0.14 8.70
C ALA A 56 14.79 -0.15 9.36
N ALA A 57 14.76 -0.33 10.67
CA ALA A 57 13.52 -0.52 11.41
C ALA A 57 12.60 0.71 11.30
N LEU A 58 13.15 1.91 11.51
CA LEU A 58 12.41 3.17 11.41
C LEU A 58 11.89 3.43 9.99
N ASP A 59 12.70 3.14 8.97
CA ASP A 59 12.33 3.29 7.57
C ASP A 59 11.17 2.36 7.20
N HIS A 60 11.27 1.09 7.60
CA HIS A 60 10.18 0.13 7.41
C HIS A 60 8.88 0.56 8.10
N PHE A 61 8.93 1.10 9.33
CA PHE A 61 7.73 1.63 10.00
C PHE A 61 7.18 2.91 9.36
N SER A 62 8.06 3.77 8.84
CA SER A 62 7.68 4.97 8.09
C SER A 62 6.89 4.61 6.83
N ASP A 63 7.35 3.60 6.09
CA ASP A 63 6.67 3.11 4.89
C ASP A 63 5.31 2.49 5.21
N ARG A 64 5.21 1.69 6.28
CA ARG A 64 3.93 1.17 6.78
C ARG A 64 2.94 2.28 7.11
N LEU A 65 3.41 3.35 7.74
CA LEU A 65 2.58 4.48 8.10
C LEU A 65 2.13 5.26 6.87
N ARG A 66 3.02 5.51 5.91
CA ARG A 66 2.72 6.19 4.64
C ARG A 66 1.69 5.43 3.82
N ALA A 67 1.87 4.12 3.68
CA ALA A 67 0.93 3.24 2.98
C ALA A 67 -0.39 3.05 3.75
N GLY A 68 -0.35 3.20 5.08
CA GLY A 68 -1.44 2.82 5.97
C GLY A 68 -1.74 1.33 5.88
N ALA A 69 -0.71 0.51 5.75
CA ALA A 69 -0.80 -0.92 5.45
C ALA A 69 0.16 -1.74 6.32
N ARG A 70 -0.14 -3.03 6.45
CA ARG A 70 0.78 -4.00 7.07
C ARG A 70 1.98 -4.26 6.16
N ALA A 71 3.03 -4.84 6.74
CA ALA A 71 4.32 -5.07 6.08
C ALA A 71 4.19 -5.97 4.83
N ASP A 72 3.39 -7.03 4.95
CA ASP A 72 3.06 -7.98 3.88
C ASP A 72 2.38 -7.31 2.67
N LEU A 73 1.61 -6.25 2.91
CA LEU A 73 0.90 -5.51 1.87
C LEU A 73 1.71 -4.38 1.24
N LEU A 74 2.89 -4.03 1.77
CA LEU A 74 3.66 -2.88 1.28
C LEU A 74 4.07 -3.05 -0.18
N ALA A 75 4.52 -4.24 -0.56
CA ALA A 75 4.93 -4.53 -1.94
C ALA A 75 3.78 -4.29 -2.93
N LEU A 76 2.58 -4.78 -2.58
CA LEU A 76 1.37 -4.58 -3.41
C LEU A 76 0.91 -3.13 -3.43
N ALA A 77 1.04 -2.40 -2.31
CA ALA A 77 0.65 -1.00 -2.21
C ALA A 77 1.54 -0.05 -3.04
N LYS A 78 2.68 -0.51 -3.55
CA LYS A 78 3.51 0.23 -4.53
C LYS A 78 2.91 0.23 -5.94
N ILE A 79 2.04 -0.73 -6.26
CA ILE A 79 1.40 -0.84 -7.58
C ILE A 79 0.38 0.29 -7.74
N THR A 80 0.38 0.92 -8.92
CA THR A 80 -0.55 2.02 -9.24
C THR A 80 -2.00 1.58 -9.04
N PHE A 81 -2.83 2.44 -8.44
CA PHE A 81 -4.23 2.18 -8.06
C PHE A 81 -4.46 1.16 -6.94
N ILE A 82 -3.42 0.49 -6.43
CA ILE A 82 -3.54 -0.41 -5.28
C ILE A 82 -3.21 0.37 -3.99
N LYS A 83 -4.25 0.72 -3.22
CA LYS A 83 -4.10 1.28 -1.87
C LYS A 83 -4.25 0.17 -0.82
N SER A 84 -3.88 0.44 0.44
CA SER A 84 -4.00 -0.49 1.58
C SER A 84 -5.22 -1.44 1.55
N ARG A 85 -6.44 -0.89 1.43
CA ARG A 85 -7.67 -1.72 1.34
C ARG A 85 -7.70 -2.61 0.10
N THR A 86 -7.34 -2.09 -1.07
CA THR A 86 -7.32 -2.87 -2.31
C THR A 86 -6.23 -3.94 -2.24
N ALA A 87 -5.05 -3.61 -1.71
CA ALA A 87 -3.96 -4.55 -1.48
C ALA A 87 -4.42 -5.73 -0.62
N ARG A 88 -5.21 -5.46 0.43
CA ARG A 88 -5.79 -6.52 1.27
C ARG A 88 -6.69 -7.46 0.48
N ILE A 89 -7.52 -6.92 -0.40
CA ILE A 89 -8.40 -7.76 -1.23
C ILE A 89 -7.58 -8.60 -2.20
N PHE A 90 -6.55 -8.03 -2.85
CA PHE A 90 -5.64 -8.81 -3.71
C PHE A 90 -4.93 -9.92 -2.94
N TRP A 91 -4.46 -9.62 -1.74
CA TRP A 91 -3.81 -10.58 -0.85
C TRP A 91 -4.75 -11.73 -0.45
N ASP A 92 -6.00 -11.41 -0.08
CA ASP A 92 -7.02 -12.38 0.29
C ASP A 92 -7.48 -13.22 -0.92
N SER A 93 -7.39 -12.67 -2.15
CA SER A 93 -7.64 -13.38 -3.41
C SER A 93 -6.47 -14.27 -3.88
N GLY A 94 -5.33 -14.25 -3.18
CA GLY A 94 -4.17 -15.10 -3.48
C GLY A 94 -3.01 -14.40 -4.19
N TYR A 95 -3.17 -13.13 -4.60
CA TYR A 95 -2.10 -12.35 -5.22
C TYR A 95 -1.23 -11.70 -4.13
N ARG A 96 -0.23 -12.45 -3.65
CA ARG A 96 0.62 -12.06 -2.50
C ARG A 96 1.95 -11.40 -2.86
N SER A 97 2.27 -11.30 -4.14
CA SER A 97 3.52 -10.71 -4.62
C SER A 97 3.27 -9.86 -5.87
N ILE A 98 4.22 -8.97 -6.18
CA ILE A 98 4.18 -8.16 -7.40
C ILE A 98 4.21 -9.08 -8.63
N ALA A 99 5.03 -10.14 -8.59
CA ALA A 99 5.07 -11.18 -9.63
C ALA A 99 3.72 -11.88 -9.84
N ALA A 100 2.98 -12.18 -8.77
CA ALA A 100 1.66 -12.79 -8.89
C ALA A 100 0.66 -11.86 -9.58
N VAL A 101 0.73 -10.55 -9.32
CA VAL A 101 -0.11 -9.54 -10.00
C VAL A 101 0.34 -9.32 -11.44
N ALA A 102 1.65 -9.33 -11.70
CA ALA A 102 2.22 -9.13 -13.04
C ALA A 102 1.83 -10.26 -14.01
N ASN A 103 1.79 -11.50 -13.52
CA ASN A 103 1.43 -12.70 -14.31
C ASN A 103 -0.09 -12.96 -14.40
N ALA A 104 -0.91 -12.21 -13.66
CA ALA A 104 -2.36 -12.38 -13.67
C ALA A 104 -3.00 -11.76 -14.92
N ASP A 105 -4.10 -12.35 -15.39
CA ASP A 105 -4.89 -11.77 -16.47
C ASP A 105 -5.54 -10.46 -15.98
N PRO A 106 -5.39 -9.33 -16.71
CA PRO A 106 -6.08 -8.07 -16.40
C PRO A 106 -7.58 -8.23 -16.14
N ARG A 107 -8.25 -9.22 -16.74
CA ARG A 107 -9.67 -9.50 -16.48
C ARG A 107 -9.94 -9.94 -15.04
N GLU A 108 -9.04 -10.71 -14.45
CA GLU A 108 -9.14 -11.16 -13.05
C GLU A 108 -8.82 -10.01 -12.09
N LEU A 109 -7.89 -9.13 -12.48
CA LEU A 109 -7.52 -7.93 -11.71
C LEU A 109 -8.60 -6.84 -11.72
N ALA A 110 -9.53 -6.87 -12.67
CA ALA A 110 -10.61 -5.90 -12.80
C ALA A 110 -11.67 -6.01 -11.69
N GLN A 111 -11.75 -7.14 -10.96
CA GLN A 111 -12.77 -7.37 -9.94
C GLN A 111 -12.24 -8.06 -8.65
N PRO A 112 -11.40 -7.40 -7.85
CA PRO A 112 -11.05 -7.94 -6.54
C PRO A 112 -12.25 -7.85 -5.56
N SER A 113 -13.09 -6.81 -5.68
CA SER A 113 -14.23 -6.60 -4.79
C SER A 113 -15.48 -7.30 -5.30
N LYS A 114 -15.97 -8.32 -4.59
CA LYS A 114 -17.31 -8.92 -4.73
C LYS A 114 -18.47 -7.95 -4.41
N VAL A 115 -18.28 -6.65 -4.60
CA VAL A 115 -19.35 -5.66 -4.45
C VAL A 115 -20.08 -5.63 -5.78
N ARG A 116 -21.15 -6.43 -5.83
CA ARG A 116 -22.17 -6.46 -6.88
C ARG A 116 -22.84 -5.09 -6.97
N ILE A 117 -22.21 -4.14 -7.67
CA ILE A 117 -22.82 -2.84 -7.95
C ILE A 117 -23.93 -3.08 -8.97
N LYS A 118 -25.15 -2.64 -8.62
CA LYS A 118 -26.36 -2.83 -9.40
C LYS A 118 -26.15 -2.34 -10.84
N ALA A 119 -26.48 -3.21 -11.78
CA ALA A 119 -26.50 -2.98 -13.20
C ALA A 119 -27.38 -1.77 -13.52
N GLN A 120 -26.77 -0.67 -13.95
CA GLN A 120 -27.51 0.37 -14.66
C GLN A 120 -26.70 1.13 -15.73
N ASP A 121 -25.42 0.79 -15.96
CA ASP A 121 -24.64 1.18 -17.14
C ASP A 121 -23.47 0.19 -17.34
N SER A 122 -23.74 -1.00 -17.88
CA SER A 122 -22.81 -2.15 -17.82
C SER A 122 -21.55 -1.99 -18.68
N THR A 123 -21.69 -1.51 -19.92
CA THR A 123 -20.58 -1.49 -20.90
C THR A 123 -19.50 -0.46 -20.58
N GLN A 124 -19.88 0.80 -20.32
CA GLN A 124 -18.89 1.84 -19.96
C GLN A 124 -18.22 1.58 -18.60
N TYR A 125 -18.92 0.92 -17.68
CA TYR A 125 -18.35 0.54 -16.39
C TYR A 125 -17.31 -0.57 -16.54
N GLU A 126 -17.61 -1.59 -17.35
CA GLU A 126 -16.68 -2.68 -17.68
C GLU A 126 -15.42 -2.15 -18.38
N GLU A 127 -15.57 -1.27 -19.37
CA GLU A 127 -14.43 -0.64 -20.05
C GLU A 127 -13.53 0.13 -19.07
N LYS A 128 -14.13 0.90 -18.14
CA LYS A 128 -13.37 1.64 -17.11
C LYS A 128 -12.67 0.70 -16.12
N MET A 129 -13.28 -0.44 -15.77
CA MET A 129 -12.64 -1.44 -14.90
C MET A 129 -11.48 -2.12 -15.62
N MET A 130 -11.66 -2.48 -16.88
CA MET A 130 -10.60 -3.06 -17.72
C MET A 130 -9.43 -2.10 -17.93
N ALA A 131 -9.70 -0.82 -18.18
CA ALA A 131 -8.66 0.19 -18.29
C ALA A 131 -7.83 0.32 -17.00
N LYS A 132 -8.49 0.30 -15.83
CA LYS A 132 -7.79 0.30 -14.53
C LYS A 132 -6.95 -0.95 -14.34
N ALA A 133 -7.51 -2.12 -14.66
CA ALA A 133 -6.81 -3.38 -14.53
C ALA A 133 -5.57 -3.46 -15.44
N GLN A 134 -5.67 -2.91 -16.66
CA GLN A 134 -4.52 -2.80 -17.54
C GLN A 134 -3.42 -1.92 -16.96
N VAL A 135 -3.76 -0.79 -16.35
CA VAL A 135 -2.76 0.06 -15.68
C VAL A 135 -2.13 -0.65 -14.47
N ILE A 136 -2.93 -1.40 -13.71
CA ILE A 136 -2.42 -2.23 -12.60
C ILE A 136 -1.41 -3.26 -13.13
N SER A 137 -1.78 -4.02 -14.16
CA SER A 137 -0.91 -5.03 -14.78
C SER A 137 0.38 -4.40 -15.35
N ASN A 138 0.28 -3.30 -16.09
CA ASN A 138 1.44 -2.59 -16.64
C ASN A 138 2.36 -2.06 -15.52
N SER A 139 1.78 -1.51 -14.45
CA SER A 139 2.53 -1.05 -13.28
C SER A 139 3.21 -2.19 -12.53
N ALA A 140 2.54 -3.33 -12.38
CA ALA A 140 3.10 -4.51 -11.74
C ALA A 140 4.25 -5.11 -12.56
N ASN A 141 4.08 -5.22 -13.89
CA ASN A 141 5.13 -5.68 -14.80
C ASN A 141 6.38 -4.79 -14.74
N ARG A 142 6.20 -3.46 -14.71
CA ARG A 142 7.33 -2.53 -14.55
C ARG A 142 8.06 -2.72 -13.22
N LEU A 143 7.33 -2.86 -12.12
CA LEU A 143 7.94 -3.07 -10.80
C LEU A 143 8.65 -4.42 -10.73
N TRP A 144 8.06 -5.47 -11.33
CA TRP A 144 8.67 -6.79 -11.38
C TRP A 144 9.98 -6.82 -12.18
N GLN A 145 10.05 -6.08 -13.29
CA GLN A 145 11.30 -5.93 -14.05
C GLN A 145 12.41 -5.27 -13.23
N ILE A 146 12.06 -4.28 -12.41
CA ILE A 146 13.02 -3.60 -11.53
C ILE A 146 13.51 -4.55 -10.43
N GLU A 147 12.59 -5.31 -9.82
CA GLU A 147 12.91 -6.30 -8.79
C GLU A 147 13.83 -7.40 -9.35
N MET A 148 13.53 -7.94 -10.54
CA MET A 148 14.37 -8.92 -11.22
C MET A 148 15.75 -8.38 -11.59
N GLN A 149 15.87 -7.10 -11.95
CA GLN A 149 17.17 -6.48 -12.20
C GLN A 149 18.00 -6.38 -10.93
N HIS A 150 17.38 -6.01 -9.81
CA HIS A 150 18.06 -5.90 -8.52
C HIS A 150 18.65 -7.24 -8.07
N ASP A 151 17.87 -8.32 -8.19
CA ASP A 151 18.31 -9.67 -7.82
C ASP A 151 19.52 -10.14 -8.65
N VAL A 152 19.64 -9.71 -9.91
CA VAL A 152 20.76 -10.06 -10.82
C VAL A 152 22.05 -9.28 -10.49
N TYR A 153 21.98 -8.13 -9.82
CA TYR A 153 23.15 -7.31 -9.46
C TYR A 153 23.64 -7.54 -8.03
N GLU A 154 22.88 -8.25 -7.18
CA GLU A 154 23.26 -8.62 -5.81
C GLU A 154 23.84 -10.04 -5.69
N GLU A 155 23.87 -10.82 -6.77
CA GLU A 155 24.67 -12.06 -6.93
C GLU A 155 26.09 -11.79 -7.44
#